data_AF-A0A9E0ITS5-F1
#
_entry.id   AF-A0A9E0ITS5-F1
#
_cell.length_a   1.000
_cell.length_b   1.000
_cell.length_c   1.000
_cell.angle_alpha   90.00
_cell.angle_beta   90.00
_cell.angle_gamma   90.00
#
_symmetry.space_group_name_H-M   'P 1'
#
loop_
_entity.id
_entity.type
_entity.pdbx_description
1 polymer ?
#
loop_
_entity_poly.entity_id
_entity_poly.type
_entity_poly.pdbx_seq_one_letter_code
_entity_poly.pdbx_strand_id
1 'polypeptide(L)'
;MPPRDRRPPEAVAAYFVLAALIHAVAVATRFDWLAAKLPAGADAALMVTQFPLLMLSGYFEGGIDYGPSNPGFARWMQIRSKPVKVAFTFGFIYIATVMLQTWDISLGPADPTPPAEWPLQKRAMWFAVFTGGMFFPFFLLAASSLIPGLRIITTPLRALPPVVGAALALVLGLAIGLGVLSAVTSSEIGAFIERLRQVAAAHPVVFTSVGIGATVLPASIGMILSRLRR
;
A
#
# COMPACT_ATOMS: atom_id res chain seq x y z
N MET A 1 0.17 -1.09 29.30
CA MET A 1 1.33 -2.02 29.38
C MET A 1 2.22 -1.78 28.17
N PRO A 2 3.53 -1.52 28.34
CA PRO A 2 4.45 -1.58 27.20
C PRO A 2 4.47 -3.02 26.65
N PRO A 3 4.44 -3.22 25.33
CA PRO A 3 4.44 -4.56 24.74
C PRO A 3 5.72 -5.30 25.14
N ARG A 4 5.57 -6.55 25.60
CA ARG A 4 6.64 -7.38 26.18
C ARG A 4 7.75 -7.79 25.20
N ASP A 5 7.50 -7.72 23.89
CA ASP A 5 8.47 -8.10 22.84
C ASP A 5 8.81 -6.93 21.93
N ARG A 6 9.68 -6.05 22.43
CA ARG A 6 10.36 -5.05 21.61
C ARG A 6 11.59 -5.69 20.98
N ARG A 7 11.61 -5.76 19.64
CA ARG A 7 12.70 -6.38 18.88
C ARG A 7 13.49 -5.35 18.11
N PRO A 8 14.81 -5.50 18.00
CA PRO A 8 15.61 -4.61 17.17
C PRO A 8 15.25 -4.83 15.68
N PRO A 9 15.39 -3.80 14.81
CA PRO A 9 15.01 -3.89 13.39
C PRO A 9 15.65 -5.05 12.63
N GLU A 10 16.88 -5.43 13.01
CA GLU A 10 17.67 -6.48 12.37
C GLU A 10 17.01 -7.85 12.51
N ALA A 11 16.29 -8.10 13.62
CA ALA A 11 15.65 -9.39 13.90
C ALA A 11 14.55 -9.76 12.91
N VAL A 12 14.01 -8.79 12.16
CA VAL A 12 12.96 -8.99 11.16
C VAL A 12 13.37 -8.51 9.77
N ALA A 13 14.60 -8.06 9.59
CA ALA A 13 15.08 -7.46 8.33
C ALA A 13 14.94 -8.42 7.15
N ALA A 14 15.31 -9.69 7.31
CA ALA A 14 15.22 -10.71 6.24
C ALA A 14 13.78 -10.89 5.74
N TYR A 15 12.81 -10.90 6.66
CA TYR A 15 11.39 -10.94 6.31
C TYR A 15 10.99 -9.72 5.46
N PHE A 16 11.37 -8.52 5.88
CA PHE A 16 11.02 -7.30 5.13
C PHE A 16 11.73 -7.21 3.78
N VAL A 17 12.94 -7.74 3.63
CA VAL A 17 13.59 -7.87 2.32
C VAL A 17 12.80 -8.82 1.42
N LEU A 18 12.40 -9.99 1.93
CA LEU A 18 11.58 -10.93 1.17
C LEU A 18 10.23 -10.31 0.77
N ALA A 19 9.54 -9.66 1.70
CA ALA A 19 8.28 -8.97 1.43
C ALA A 19 8.46 -7.87 0.38
N ALA A 20 9.52 -7.07 0.48
CA ALA A 20 9.85 -6.05 -0.52
C ALA A 20 10.06 -6.64 -1.91
N LEU A 21 10.78 -7.76 -2.03
CA LEU A 21 11.00 -8.43 -3.31
C LEU A 21 9.68 -8.96 -3.90
N ILE A 22 8.84 -9.60 -3.09
CA ILE A 22 7.54 -10.10 -3.54
C ILE A 22 6.65 -8.95 -3.99
N HIS A 23 6.57 -7.86 -3.22
CA HIS A 23 5.82 -6.67 -3.60
C HIS A 23 6.37 -6.03 -4.87
N ALA A 24 7.70 -5.93 -5.02
CA ALA A 24 8.32 -5.36 -6.22
C ALA A 24 8.02 -6.19 -7.47
N VAL A 25 8.06 -7.53 -7.37
CA VAL A 25 7.64 -8.43 -8.46
C VAL A 25 6.16 -8.22 -8.77
N ALA A 26 5.29 -8.13 -7.75
CA ALA A 26 3.88 -7.84 -7.94
C ALA A 26 3.66 -6.49 -8.64
N VAL A 27 4.39 -5.44 -8.27
CA VAL A 27 4.37 -4.16 -8.99
C VAL A 27 4.77 -4.34 -10.44
N ALA A 28 5.88 -5.05 -10.71
CA ALA A 28 6.33 -5.31 -12.08
C ALA A 28 5.26 -6.02 -12.92
N THR A 29 4.44 -6.89 -12.33
CA THR A 29 3.32 -7.53 -13.05
C THR A 29 2.23 -6.58 -13.52
N ARG A 30 2.24 -5.32 -13.06
CA ARG A 30 1.35 -4.25 -13.55
C ARG A 30 1.87 -3.57 -14.82
N PHE A 31 3.09 -3.89 -15.25
CA PHE A 31 3.58 -3.51 -16.57
C PHE A 31 2.82 -4.31 -17.64
N ASP A 32 2.26 -3.62 -18.61
CA ASP A 32 1.36 -4.16 -19.64
C ASP A 32 1.91 -5.42 -20.35
N TRP A 33 3.17 -5.39 -20.75
CA TRP A 33 3.82 -6.53 -21.43
C TRP A 33 3.96 -7.75 -20.53
N LEU A 34 4.22 -7.55 -19.22
CA LEU A 34 4.34 -8.67 -18.28
C LEU A 34 2.95 -9.19 -17.88
N ALA A 35 1.99 -8.28 -17.65
CA ALA A 35 0.60 -8.59 -17.37
C ALA A 35 0.01 -9.51 -18.45
N ALA A 36 0.27 -9.21 -19.73
CA ALA A 36 -0.21 -10.00 -20.88
C ALA A 36 0.34 -11.44 -20.93
N LYS A 37 1.39 -11.75 -20.16
CA LYS A 37 2.05 -13.07 -20.12
C LYS A 37 1.72 -13.86 -18.87
N LEU A 38 0.94 -13.29 -17.95
CA LEU A 38 0.55 -14.00 -16.73
C LEU A 38 -0.42 -15.13 -17.07
N PRO A 39 -0.31 -16.30 -16.41
CA PRO A 39 -1.32 -17.34 -16.54
C PRO A 39 -2.65 -16.88 -15.92
N ALA A 40 -3.75 -17.49 -16.36
CA ALA A 40 -5.08 -17.15 -15.88
C ALA A 40 -5.17 -17.24 -14.34
N GLY A 41 -5.73 -16.21 -13.71
CA GLY A 41 -5.91 -16.12 -12.26
C GLY A 41 -4.66 -15.71 -11.46
N ALA A 42 -3.49 -15.56 -12.11
CA ALA A 42 -2.28 -15.10 -11.41
C ALA A 42 -2.39 -13.65 -10.93
N ASP A 43 -3.10 -12.78 -11.65
CA ASP A 43 -3.42 -11.42 -11.26
C ASP A 43 -4.26 -11.38 -9.97
N ALA A 44 -5.31 -12.19 -9.89
CA ALA A 44 -6.15 -12.33 -8.71
C ALA A 44 -5.37 -12.93 -7.53
N ALA A 45 -4.56 -13.97 -7.78
CA ALA A 45 -3.72 -14.58 -6.75
C ALA A 45 -2.67 -13.60 -6.20
N LEU A 46 -2.00 -12.84 -7.08
CA LEU A 46 -1.06 -11.80 -6.68
C LEU A 46 -1.76 -10.75 -5.82
N MET A 47 -2.95 -10.29 -6.24
CA MET A 47 -3.73 -9.29 -5.49
C MET A 47 -4.09 -9.79 -4.09
N VAL A 48 -4.70 -10.97 -4.01
CA VAL A 48 -5.10 -11.58 -2.73
C VAL A 48 -3.88 -11.77 -1.82
N THR A 49 -2.75 -12.21 -2.36
CA THR A 49 -1.51 -12.48 -1.60
C THR A 49 -0.89 -11.22 -0.98
N GLN A 50 -1.14 -10.03 -1.54
CA GLN A 50 -0.57 -8.80 -0.95
C GLN A 50 -1.16 -8.49 0.42
N PHE A 51 -2.41 -8.84 0.69
CA PHE A 51 -3.08 -8.53 1.96
C PHE A 51 -2.54 -9.34 3.15
N PRO A 52 -2.38 -10.68 3.07
CA PRO A 52 -1.64 -11.46 4.07
C PRO A 52 -0.25 -10.89 4.35
N LEU A 53 0.52 -10.56 3.30
CA LEU A 53 1.87 -10.03 3.45
C LEU A 53 1.88 -8.66 4.13
N LEU A 54 0.96 -7.76 3.79
CA LEU A 54 0.85 -6.47 4.44
C LEU A 54 0.39 -6.60 5.90
N MET A 55 -0.55 -7.50 6.19
CA MET A 55 -1.01 -7.73 7.55
C MET A 55 0.09 -8.33 8.43
N LEU A 56 0.82 -9.32 7.92
CA LEU A 56 1.96 -9.90 8.60
C LEU A 56 3.09 -8.87 8.77
N SER A 57 3.31 -8.02 7.77
CA SER A 57 4.26 -6.90 7.85
C SER A 57 3.86 -5.92 8.93
N GLY A 58 2.58 -5.56 9.04
CA GLY A 58 2.06 -4.71 10.11
C GLY A 58 2.24 -5.31 11.50
N TYR A 59 2.02 -6.62 11.61
CA TYR A 59 2.22 -7.36 12.86
C TYR A 59 3.69 -7.30 13.31
N PHE A 60 4.64 -7.61 12.43
CA PHE A 60 6.07 -7.53 12.75
C PHE A 60 6.52 -6.10 13.00
N GLU A 61 6.11 -5.15 12.16
CA GLU A 61 6.50 -3.74 12.24
C GLU A 61 6.07 -3.12 13.57
N GLY A 62 4.87 -3.44 14.07
CA GLY A 62 4.39 -2.94 15.36
C GLY A 62 5.23 -3.41 16.55
N GLY A 63 5.98 -4.50 16.44
CA GLY A 63 6.87 -5.02 17.49
C GLY A 63 8.32 -4.52 17.41
N ILE A 64 8.66 -3.71 16.40
CA ILE A 64 10.02 -3.18 16.24
C ILE A 64 10.26 -2.03 17.22
N ASP A 65 11.40 -2.05 17.90
CA ASP A 65 11.92 -0.90 18.63
C ASP A 65 12.82 -0.05 17.73
N TYR A 66 12.35 1.15 17.37
CA TYR A 66 13.15 2.12 16.63
C TYR A 66 13.96 3.06 17.54
N GLY A 67 13.99 2.78 18.85
CA GLY A 67 14.57 3.63 19.88
C GLY A 67 13.60 4.73 20.32
N PRO A 68 14.12 5.75 21.03
CA PRO A 68 13.30 6.85 21.55
C PRO A 68 12.52 7.54 20.43
N SER A 69 11.20 7.63 20.60
CA SER A 69 10.37 8.44 19.71
C SER A 69 10.67 9.90 19.96
N ASN A 70 11.10 10.62 18.92
CA ASN A 70 11.28 12.06 18.98
C ASN A 70 9.96 12.75 18.59
N PRO A 71 9.24 13.39 19.53
CA PRO A 71 7.90 13.95 19.29
C PRO A 71 7.89 15.09 18.25
N GLY A 72 9.06 15.58 17.82
CA GLY A 72 9.18 16.56 16.75
C GLY A 72 9.36 15.99 15.33
N PHE A 73 9.58 14.68 15.17
CA PHE A 73 9.75 14.07 13.85
C PHE A 73 8.45 13.46 13.33
N ALA A 74 8.21 13.63 12.03
CA ALA A 74 7.11 12.97 11.33
C ALA A 74 7.24 11.44 11.42
N ARG A 75 6.12 10.71 11.43
CA ARG A 75 6.11 9.25 11.61
C ARG A 75 7.01 8.49 10.63
N TRP A 76 7.11 8.95 9.39
CA TRP A 76 7.98 8.34 8.37
C TRP A 76 9.48 8.45 8.70
N MET A 77 9.89 9.47 9.46
CA MET A 77 11.27 9.63 9.94
C MET A 77 11.55 8.73 11.15
N GLN A 78 10.51 8.32 11.87
CA GLN A 78 10.64 7.46 13.05
C GLN A 78 10.87 5.99 12.67
N ILE A 79 10.44 5.57 11.47
CA ILE A 79 10.81 4.28 10.90
C ILE A 79 12.28 4.36 10.47
N ARG A 80 13.18 3.70 11.19
CA ARG A 80 14.63 3.73 10.91
C ARG A 80 15.13 2.55 10.07
N SER A 81 14.28 1.55 9.84
CA SER A 81 14.62 0.36 9.05
C SER A 81 14.40 0.58 7.56
N LYS A 82 15.47 0.51 6.75
CA LYS A 82 15.37 0.61 5.28
C LYS A 82 14.49 -0.52 4.69
N PRO A 83 14.67 -1.80 5.04
CA PRO A 83 13.81 -2.87 4.54
C PRO A 83 12.33 -2.65 4.79
N VAL A 84 11.97 -2.16 5.99
CA VAL A 84 10.57 -1.85 6.34
C VAL A 84 10.00 -0.79 5.41
N LYS A 85 10.75 0.31 5.20
CA LYS A 85 10.33 1.38 4.28
C LYS A 85 10.07 0.81 2.90
N VAL A 86 11.03 0.08 2.35
CA VAL A 86 10.95 -0.46 0.98
C VAL A 86 9.78 -1.43 0.83
N ALA A 87 9.58 -2.33 1.79
CA ALA A 87 8.49 -3.31 1.75
C ALA A 87 7.10 -2.64 1.74
N PHE A 88 6.84 -1.72 2.67
CA PHE A 88 5.55 -1.03 2.73
C PHE A 88 5.35 -0.09 1.55
N THR A 89 6.41 0.55 1.04
CA THR A 89 6.30 1.38 -0.16
C THR A 89 5.89 0.55 -1.37
N PHE A 90 6.55 -0.57 -1.65
CA PHE A 90 6.16 -1.42 -2.78
C PHE A 90 4.79 -2.06 -2.60
N GLY A 91 4.44 -2.49 -1.37
CA GLY A 91 3.11 -2.99 -1.07
C GLY A 91 2.02 -1.94 -1.31
N PHE A 92 2.29 -0.68 -0.92
CA PHE A 92 1.39 0.44 -1.19
C PHE A 92 1.31 0.79 -2.68
N ILE A 93 2.45 0.84 -3.39
CA ILE A 93 2.50 1.05 -4.85
C ILE A 93 1.59 0.04 -5.53
N TYR A 94 1.73 -1.25 -5.22
CA TYR A 94 0.93 -2.28 -5.86
C TYR A 94 -0.57 -2.06 -5.64
N ILE A 95 -0.99 -1.85 -4.38
CA ILE A 95 -2.41 -1.63 -4.08
C ILE A 95 -2.93 -0.38 -4.78
N ALA A 96 -2.18 0.73 -4.73
CA ALA A 96 -2.56 1.97 -5.38
C ALA A 96 -2.71 1.78 -6.89
N THR A 97 -1.76 1.10 -7.54
CA THR A 97 -1.81 0.80 -8.97
C THR A 97 -3.00 -0.11 -9.32
N VAL A 98 -3.25 -1.17 -8.54
CA VAL A 98 -4.42 -2.03 -8.75
C VAL A 98 -5.71 -1.23 -8.60
N MET A 99 -5.86 -0.39 -7.57
CA MET A 99 -7.05 0.43 -7.37
C MET A 99 -7.26 1.42 -8.54
N LEU A 100 -6.21 2.15 -8.94
CA LEU A 100 -6.28 3.11 -10.04
C LEU A 100 -6.66 2.43 -11.36
N GLN A 101 -6.06 1.27 -11.66
CA GLN A 101 -6.35 0.53 -12.89
C GLN A 101 -7.71 -0.16 -12.85
N THR A 102 -8.15 -0.66 -11.69
CA THR A 102 -9.49 -1.27 -11.54
C THR A 102 -10.60 -0.23 -11.67
N TRP A 103 -10.35 0.99 -11.20
CA TRP A 103 -11.30 2.10 -11.30
C TRP A 103 -11.13 2.92 -12.58
N ASP A 104 -10.17 2.56 -13.44
CA ASP A 104 -9.81 3.26 -14.69
C ASP A 104 -9.67 4.77 -14.48
N ILE A 105 -9.06 5.16 -13.36
CA ILE A 105 -8.84 6.55 -13.02
C ILE A 105 -7.60 7.00 -13.77
N SER A 106 -7.79 7.75 -14.85
CA SER A 106 -6.68 8.42 -15.51
C SER A 106 -6.11 9.51 -14.60
N LEU A 107 -4.82 9.41 -14.30
CA LEU A 107 -4.07 10.47 -13.62
C LEU A 107 -3.52 11.51 -14.62
N GLY A 108 -3.99 11.49 -15.87
CA GLY A 108 -3.50 12.35 -16.95
C GLY A 108 -2.02 12.07 -17.26
N PRO A 109 -1.14 13.08 -17.33
CA PRO A 109 0.29 12.89 -17.60
C PRO A 109 1.03 12.03 -16.57
N ALA A 110 0.40 11.75 -15.42
CA ALA A 110 0.93 10.92 -14.35
C ALA A 110 0.31 9.51 -14.34
N ASP A 111 -0.26 9.03 -15.45
CA ASP A 111 -0.78 7.67 -15.53
C ASP A 111 0.37 6.63 -15.54
N PRO A 112 0.32 5.59 -14.68
CA PRO A 112 1.27 4.48 -14.74
C PRO A 112 1.23 3.70 -16.06
N THR A 113 0.15 3.81 -16.82
CA THR A 113 -0.08 3.06 -18.06
C THR A 113 0.50 3.83 -19.25
N PRO A 114 1.61 3.36 -19.86
CA PRO A 114 2.21 4.07 -20.99
C PRO A 114 1.37 3.88 -22.26
N PRO A 115 1.39 4.84 -23.21
CA PRO A 115 0.66 4.71 -24.48
C PRO A 115 1.07 3.46 -25.27
N ALA A 116 0.09 2.75 -25.82
CA ALA A 116 0.30 1.45 -26.46
C ALA A 116 1.15 1.55 -27.74
N GLU A 117 1.08 2.69 -28.43
CA GLU A 117 1.82 2.99 -29.65
C GLU A 117 3.33 3.23 -29.41
N TRP A 118 3.76 3.42 -28.15
CA TRP A 118 5.16 3.59 -27.83
C TRP A 118 5.95 2.28 -27.98
N PRO A 119 7.21 2.34 -28.46
CA PRO A 119 8.10 1.18 -28.45
C PRO A 119 8.24 0.58 -27.04
N LEU A 120 8.39 -0.75 -26.95
CA LEU A 120 8.45 -1.47 -25.67
C LEU A 120 9.49 -0.89 -24.70
N GLN A 121 10.67 -0.51 -25.19
CA GLN A 121 11.73 0.08 -24.38
C GLN A 121 11.30 1.39 -23.73
N LYS A 122 10.60 2.25 -24.49
CA LYS A 122 10.08 3.53 -24.00
C LYS A 122 8.98 3.33 -22.96
N ARG A 123 8.11 2.33 -23.15
CA ARG A 123 7.07 1.95 -22.18
C ARG A 123 7.66 1.40 -20.89
N ALA A 124 8.65 0.51 -20.98
CA ALA A 124 9.37 -0.02 -19.82
C ALA A 124 10.10 1.08 -19.05
N MET A 125 10.76 2.01 -19.75
CA MET A 125 11.40 3.17 -19.14
C MET A 125 10.38 4.08 -18.44
N TRP A 126 9.23 4.36 -19.07
CA TRP A 126 8.16 5.15 -18.45
C TRP A 126 7.65 4.49 -17.17
N PHE A 127 7.36 3.19 -17.22
CA PHE A 127 6.91 2.43 -16.06
C PHE A 127 7.93 2.46 -14.91
N ALA A 128 9.22 2.29 -15.23
CA ALA A 128 10.30 2.37 -14.23
C ALA A 128 10.45 3.77 -13.63
N VAL A 129 10.43 4.81 -14.47
CA VAL A 129 10.52 6.22 -14.03
C VAL A 129 9.32 6.59 -13.17
N PHE A 130 8.11 6.17 -13.55
CA PHE A 130 6.90 6.39 -12.77
C PHE A 130 6.98 5.69 -11.41
N THR A 131 7.30 4.39 -11.40
CA THR A 131 7.41 3.60 -10.16
C THR A 131 8.47 4.17 -9.23
N GLY A 132 9.63 4.56 -9.78
CA GLY A 132 10.71 5.18 -9.03
C GLY A 132 10.37 6.59 -8.54
N GLY A 133 9.78 7.43 -9.40
CA GLY A 133 9.40 8.81 -9.06
C GLY A 133 8.29 8.87 -8.01
N MET A 134 7.35 7.93 -8.06
CA MET A 134 6.27 7.82 -7.09
C MET A 134 6.66 7.09 -5.81
N PHE A 135 7.85 6.50 -5.75
CA PHE A 135 8.33 5.76 -4.58
C PHE A 135 8.30 6.61 -3.31
N PHE A 136 8.77 7.86 -3.36
CA PHE A 136 8.80 8.73 -2.19
C PHE A 136 7.39 9.20 -1.74
N PRO A 137 6.51 9.71 -2.63
CA PRO A 137 5.12 9.99 -2.26
C PRO A 137 4.38 8.79 -1.66
N PHE A 138 4.54 7.60 -2.27
CA PHE A 138 3.92 6.38 -1.76
C PHE A 138 4.52 5.92 -0.44
N PHE A 139 5.82 6.12 -0.23
CA PHE A 139 6.44 5.90 1.08
C PHE A 139 5.82 6.82 2.14
N LEU A 140 5.64 8.11 1.85
CA LEU A 140 5.03 9.05 2.80
C LEU A 140 3.62 8.61 3.17
N LEU A 141 2.79 8.24 2.18
CA LEU A 141 1.43 7.73 2.40
C LEU A 141 1.41 6.41 3.18
N ALA A 142 2.31 5.48 2.83
CA ALA A 142 2.43 4.22 3.53
C ALA A 142 2.79 4.44 5.00
N ALA A 143 3.76 5.31 5.29
CA ALA A 143 4.21 5.59 6.64
C ALA A 143 3.23 6.45 7.46
N SER A 144 2.48 7.35 6.83
CA SER A 144 1.50 8.20 7.51
C SER A 144 0.18 7.49 7.78
N SER A 145 -0.22 6.56 6.90
CA SER A 145 -1.58 6.02 6.85
C SER A 145 -1.61 4.50 6.94
N LEU A 146 -0.97 3.79 6.00
CA LEU A 146 -1.03 2.33 5.93
C LEU A 146 -0.43 1.66 7.17
N ILE A 147 0.81 1.98 7.51
CA ILE A 147 1.53 1.38 8.65
C ILE A 147 0.77 1.63 9.97
N PRO A 148 0.32 2.86 10.30
CA PRO A 148 -0.52 3.08 11.47
C PRO A 148 -1.83 2.29 11.47
N GLY A 149 -2.53 2.19 10.33
CA GLY A 149 -3.75 1.39 10.21
C GLY A 149 -3.49 -0.08 10.51
N LEU A 150 -2.45 -0.65 9.90
CA LEU A 150 -2.04 -2.03 10.12
C LEU A 150 -1.58 -2.27 11.56
N ARG A 151 -0.90 -1.31 12.20
CA ARG A 151 -0.54 -1.40 13.63
C ARG A 151 -1.79 -1.50 14.48
N ILE A 152 -2.81 -0.67 14.25
CA ILE A 152 -4.05 -0.68 15.03
C ILE A 152 -4.71 -2.06 14.92
N ILE A 153 -4.87 -2.56 13.68
CA ILE A 153 -5.51 -3.85 13.39
C ILE A 153 -4.73 -5.01 14.03
N THR A 154 -3.40 -5.00 13.96
CA THR A 154 -2.56 -6.11 14.46
C THR A 154 -2.19 -5.99 15.94
N THR A 155 -2.53 -4.88 16.62
CA THR A 155 -2.24 -4.69 18.05
C THR A 155 -2.76 -5.80 18.94
N PRO A 156 -4.04 -6.24 18.81
CA PRO A 156 -4.56 -7.32 19.64
C PRO A 156 -3.81 -8.65 19.44
N LEU A 157 -3.37 -8.93 18.21
CA LEU A 157 -2.66 -10.17 17.87
C LEU A 157 -1.30 -10.29 18.55
N ARG A 158 -0.72 -9.17 18.98
CA ARG A 158 0.58 -9.13 19.68
C ARG A 158 0.48 -9.55 21.15
N ALA A 159 -0.72 -9.73 21.70
CA ALA A 159 -0.92 -10.32 23.02
C ALA A 159 -0.79 -11.85 23.02
N LEU A 160 -0.79 -12.48 21.84
CA LEU A 160 -0.72 -13.92 21.65
C LEU A 160 0.72 -14.40 21.46
N PRO A 161 1.01 -15.71 21.62
CA PRO A 161 2.29 -16.29 21.25
C PRO A 161 2.67 -15.91 19.81
N PRO A 162 3.95 -15.58 19.51
CA PRO A 162 4.33 -14.99 18.23
C PRO A 162 3.87 -15.76 16.99
N VAL A 163 3.97 -17.08 17.02
CA VAL A 163 3.53 -17.96 15.92
C VAL A 163 2.02 -17.87 15.70
N VAL A 164 1.24 -17.87 16.79
CA VAL A 164 -0.23 -17.77 16.73
C VAL A 164 -0.65 -16.39 16.23
N GLY A 165 -0.04 -15.32 16.74
CA GLY A 165 -0.31 -13.96 16.30
C GLY A 165 0.00 -13.75 14.81
N ALA A 166 1.13 -14.28 14.34
CA ALA A 166 1.51 -14.24 12.93
C ALA A 166 0.57 -15.05 12.03
N ALA A 167 0.17 -16.27 12.45
CA ALA A 167 -0.78 -17.09 11.72
C ALA A 167 -2.15 -16.41 11.59
N LEU A 168 -2.65 -15.81 12.67
CA LEU A 168 -3.90 -15.06 12.65
C LEU A 168 -3.81 -13.79 11.79
N ALA A 169 -2.65 -13.11 11.76
CA ALA A 169 -2.42 -11.98 10.87
C ALA A 169 -2.50 -12.41 9.39
N LEU A 170 -1.93 -13.56 9.04
CA LEU A 170 -2.04 -14.13 7.69
C LEU A 170 -3.48 -14.48 7.32
N VAL A 171 -4.21 -15.16 8.22
CA VAL A 171 -5.62 -15.53 8.00
C VAL A 171 -6.49 -14.28 7.84
N LEU A 172 -6.30 -13.26 8.69
CA LEU A 172 -7.02 -12.00 8.59
C LEU A 172 -6.72 -11.28 7.27
N GLY A 173 -5.45 -11.21 6.88
CA GLY A 173 -5.05 -10.63 5.60
C GLY A 173 -5.65 -11.41 4.42
N LEU A 174 -5.71 -12.74 4.49
CA LEU A 174 -6.33 -13.57 3.46
C LEU A 174 -7.84 -13.30 3.36
N ALA A 175 -8.53 -13.22 4.50
CA ALA A 175 -9.96 -12.89 4.54
C ALA A 175 -10.24 -11.51 3.93
N ILE A 176 -9.40 -10.50 4.23
CA ILE A 176 -9.50 -9.18 3.61
C ILE A 176 -9.24 -9.27 2.09
N GLY A 177 -8.19 -9.96 1.66
CA GLY A 177 -7.86 -10.11 0.25
C GLY A 177 -8.96 -10.79 -0.55
N LEU A 178 -9.55 -11.87 -0.01
CA LEU A 178 -10.70 -12.54 -0.62
C LEU A 178 -11.95 -11.65 -0.62
N GLY A 179 -12.18 -10.88 0.45
CA GLY A 179 -13.27 -9.91 0.51
C GLY A 179 -13.13 -8.81 -0.54
N VAL A 180 -11.92 -8.27 -0.74
CA VAL A 180 -11.63 -7.29 -1.78
C VAL A 180 -11.79 -7.91 -3.17
N LEU A 181 -11.30 -9.13 -3.41
CA LEU A 181 -11.49 -9.82 -4.68
C LEU A 181 -12.98 -10.05 -4.98
N SER A 182 -13.74 -10.54 -4.01
CA SER A 182 -15.19 -10.71 -4.14
C SER A 182 -15.89 -9.39 -4.41
N ALA A 183 -15.46 -8.31 -3.76
CA ALA A 183 -16.02 -6.99 -3.95
C ALA A 183 -15.76 -6.50 -5.39
N VAL A 184 -14.51 -6.57 -5.87
CA VAL A 184 -14.11 -6.13 -7.21
C VAL A 184 -14.76 -6.97 -8.32
N THR A 185 -15.02 -8.25 -8.07
CA THR A 185 -15.66 -9.16 -9.04
C THR A 185 -17.19 -9.13 -8.99
N SER A 186 -17.79 -8.43 -8.02
CA SER A 186 -19.25 -8.30 -7.91
C SER A 186 -19.81 -7.30 -8.93
N SER A 187 -20.94 -7.64 -9.54
CA SER A 187 -21.64 -6.77 -10.52
C SER A 187 -22.15 -5.47 -9.91
N GLU A 188 -22.45 -5.47 -8.61
CA GLU A 188 -22.95 -4.28 -7.89
C GLU A 188 -21.87 -3.21 -7.71
N ILE A 189 -20.63 -3.61 -7.44
CA ILE A 189 -19.50 -2.67 -7.37
C ILE A 189 -19.13 -2.16 -8.76
N GLY A 190 -19.23 -3.00 -9.80
CA GLY A 190 -19.12 -2.52 -11.18
C GLY A 190 -20.13 -1.40 -11.48
N ALA A 191 -21.40 -1.58 -11.08
CA ALA A 191 -22.44 -0.55 -11.24
C ALA A 191 -22.18 0.72 -10.41
N PHE A 192 -21.62 0.57 -9.19
CA PHE A 192 -21.24 1.71 -8.34
C PHE A 192 -20.04 2.49 -8.91
N ILE A 193 -19.01 1.78 -9.39
CA ILE A 193 -17.84 2.38 -10.05
C ILE A 193 -18.28 3.16 -11.29
N GLU A 194 -19.18 2.60 -12.10
CA GLU A 194 -19.67 3.28 -13.29
C GLU A 194 -20.47 4.55 -12.93
N ARG A 195 -21.24 4.54 -11.84
CA ARG A 195 -21.88 5.75 -11.31
C ARG A 195 -20.86 6.77 -10.83
N LEU A 196 -19.82 6.35 -10.11
CA LEU A 196 -18.74 7.25 -9.70
C LEU A 196 -18.01 7.85 -10.91
N ARG A 197 -17.80 7.07 -11.97
CA ARG A 197 -17.22 7.54 -13.22
C ARG A 197 -18.10 8.59 -13.89
N GLN A 198 -19.40 8.35 -13.98
CA GLN A 198 -20.35 9.33 -14.52
C GLN A 198 -20.32 10.64 -13.72
N VAL A 199 -20.26 10.54 -12.39
CA VAL A 199 -20.13 11.71 -11.50
C VAL A 199 -18.77 12.41 -11.68
N ALA A 200 -17.68 11.65 -11.81
CA ALA A 200 -16.34 12.19 -12.03
C ALA A 200 -16.22 12.91 -13.37
N ALA A 201 -16.81 12.35 -14.44
CA ALA A 201 -16.86 12.96 -15.76
C ALA A 201 -17.74 14.22 -15.79
N ALA A 202 -18.87 14.21 -15.07
CA ALA A 202 -19.75 15.36 -14.94
C ALA A 202 -19.14 16.48 -14.07
N HIS A 203 -18.31 16.12 -13.08
CA HIS A 203 -17.74 17.04 -12.09
C HIS A 203 -16.23 16.78 -11.83
N PRO A 204 -15.37 16.96 -12.84
CA PRO A 204 -13.95 16.57 -12.76
C PRO A 204 -13.18 17.37 -11.70
N VAL A 205 -13.52 18.64 -11.51
CA VAL A 205 -12.93 19.48 -10.46
C VAL A 205 -13.28 18.96 -9.08
N VAL A 206 -14.54 18.56 -8.83
CA VAL A 206 -14.98 18.05 -7.53
C VAL A 206 -14.30 16.72 -7.21
N PHE A 207 -14.21 15.82 -8.18
CA PHE A 207 -13.58 14.51 -7.98
C PHE A 207 -12.09 14.63 -7.70
N THR A 208 -11.38 15.50 -8.43
CA THR A 208 -9.96 15.79 -8.19
C THR A 208 -9.75 16.48 -6.85
N SER A 209 -10.62 17.41 -6.48
CA SER A 209 -10.58 18.13 -5.19
C SER A 209 -10.88 17.21 -4.00
N VAL A 210 -11.79 16.26 -4.15
CA VAL A 210 -12.10 15.24 -3.13
C VAL A 210 -10.98 14.21 -3.06
N GLY A 211 -10.37 13.80 -4.17
CA GLY A 211 -9.21 12.91 -4.19
C GLY A 211 -7.98 13.52 -3.52
N ILE A 212 -7.63 14.76 -3.91
CA ILE A 212 -6.58 15.57 -3.26
C ILE A 212 -6.97 15.87 -1.82
N GLY A 213 -8.22 16.21 -1.53
CA GLY A 213 -8.72 16.44 -0.18
C GLY A 213 -8.60 15.20 0.70
N ALA A 214 -9.00 14.03 0.23
CA ALA A 214 -8.93 12.79 0.99
C ALA A 214 -7.49 12.33 1.28
N THR A 215 -6.49 12.82 0.53
CA THR A 215 -5.06 12.51 0.76
C THR A 215 -4.31 13.63 1.48
N VAL A 216 -4.48 14.87 1.05
CA VAL A 216 -3.80 16.05 1.57
C VAL A 216 -4.45 16.56 2.86
N LEU A 217 -5.77 16.50 3.00
CA LEU A 217 -6.48 17.03 4.17
C LEU A 217 -6.18 16.22 5.44
N PRO A 218 -6.19 14.87 5.45
CA PRO A 218 -5.75 14.10 6.62
C PRO A 218 -4.27 14.33 6.96
N ALA A 219 -3.41 14.48 5.95
CA ALA A 219 -2.00 14.80 6.15
C ALA A 219 -1.80 16.20 6.77
N SER A 220 -2.60 17.17 6.34
CA SER A 220 -2.54 18.57 6.79
C SER A 220 -3.15 18.73 8.19
N ILE A 221 -4.30 18.10 8.45
CA ILE A 221 -4.92 18.03 9.78
C ILE A 221 -3.98 17.32 10.76
N GLY A 222 -3.34 16.21 10.34
CA GLY A 222 -2.32 15.53 11.13
C GLY A 222 -1.14 16.43 11.50
N MET A 223 -0.67 17.26 10.56
CA MET A 223 0.37 18.26 10.83
C MET A 223 -0.09 19.36 11.78
N ILE A 224 -1.29 19.91 11.60
CA ILE A 224 -1.84 21.00 12.44
C ILE A 224 -2.08 20.51 13.87
N LEU A 225 -2.71 19.35 14.03
CA LEU A 225 -2.95 18.74 15.35
C LEU A 225 -1.64 18.38 16.07
N SER A 226 -0.57 18.06 15.34
CA SER A 226 0.76 17.83 15.94
C SER A 226 1.42 19.12 16.47
N ARG A 227 1.04 20.29 15.95
CA ARG A 227 1.52 21.60 16.42
C ARG A 227 0.75 22.11 17.62
N LEU A 228 -0.53 21.76 17.74
CA LEU A 228 -1.41 22.16 18.86
C LEU A 228 -1.22 21.32 20.14
N ARG A 229 -0.44 20.23 20.08
CA ARG A 229 -0.11 19.37 21.24
C ARG A 229 1.26 19.68 21.86
N ARG A 230 1.90 20.77 21.47
CA ARG A 230 3.06 21.36 22.15
C ARG A 230 2.60 22.55 22.96
#